data_AF-A0A662BQC9-F1
#
_entry.id   AF-A0A662BQC9-F1
#
_cell.length_a   1.000
_cell.length_b   1.000
_cell.length_c   1.000
_cell.angle_alpha   90.00
_cell.angle_beta   90.00
_cell.angle_gamma   90.00
#
_symmetry.space_group_name_H-M   'P 1'
#
loop_
_entity.id
_entity.type
_entity.pdbx_description
1 polymer ?
#
loop_
_entity_poly.entity_id
_entity_poly.type
_entity_poly.pdbx_seq_one_letter_code
_entity_poly.pdbx_strand_id
1 'polypeptide(L)' 'PPLDVYDAAAWSAITPLSERSIAEGNAPQYFPDFTRGNWINNKPIFAVNGDEY' A
#
# COMPACT_ATOMS: atom_id res chain seq x y z
N PRO A 1 -12.43 -3.17 -8.15
CA PRO A 1 -12.75 -1.88 -7.49
C PRO A 1 -11.53 -0.95 -7.66
N PRO A 2 -11.72 0.37 -7.68
CA PRO A 2 -10.62 1.30 -7.91
C PRO A 2 -9.62 1.40 -6.75
N LEU A 3 -10.07 1.07 -5.54
CA LEU A 3 -9.24 0.80 -4.38
C LEU A 3 -9.45 -0.67 -4.01
N ASP A 4 -8.38 -1.46 -4.00
CA ASP A 4 -8.46 -2.90 -3.85
C ASP A 4 -7.84 -3.43 -2.54
N VAL A 5 -7.81 -4.76 -2.40
CA VAL A 5 -7.30 -5.44 -1.21
C VAL A 5 -5.80 -5.19 -0.98
N TYR A 6 -5.04 -4.96 -2.04
CA TYR A 6 -3.61 -4.70 -1.94
C TYR A 6 -3.35 -3.28 -1.45
N ASP A 7 -4.17 -2.31 -1.85
CA ASP A 7 -4.13 -0.94 -1.31
C ASP A 7 -4.46 -0.94 0.20
N ALA A 8 -5.52 -1.65 0.58
CA ALA A 8 -5.92 -1.78 1.98
C ALA A 8 -4.84 -2.48 2.84
N ALA A 9 -4.20 -3.52 2.30
CA ALA A 9 -3.10 -4.23 2.96
C ALA A 9 -1.86 -3.33 3.11
N ALA A 10 -1.51 -2.56 2.08
CA ALA A 10 -0.42 -1.60 2.13
C ALA A 10 -0.64 -0.54 3.23
N TRP A 11 -1.83 0.06 3.30
CA TRP A 11 -2.13 1.04 4.35
C TRP A 11 -2.11 0.43 5.74
N SER A 12 -2.66 -0.77 5.89
CA SER A 12 -2.71 -1.47 7.18
C SER A 12 -1.32 -1.91 7.66
N ALA A 13 -0.38 -2.15 6.75
CA ALA A 13 1.01 -2.52 7.09
C ALA A 13 1.79 -1.38 7.76
N ILE A 14 1.38 -0.12 7.57
CA ILE A 14 2.06 1.05 8.15
C ILE A 14 2.04 0.99 9.68
N THR A 15 0.92 0.60 10.29
CA THR A 15 0.77 0.54 11.75
C THR A 15 1.81 -0.37 12.42
N PRO A 16 1.88 -1.68 12.12
CA PRO A 16 2.84 -2.57 12.75
C PRO A 16 4.30 -2.27 12.36
N LEU A 17 4.55 -1.75 11.15
CA LEU A 17 5.90 -1.34 10.75
C LEU A 17 6.37 -0.11 11.52
N SER A 18 5.47 0.82 11.80
CA SER A 18 5.79 2.01 12.60
C SER A 18 6.09 1.64 14.05
N GLU A 19 5.29 0.76 14.64
CA GLU A 19 5.54 0.21 15.99
C GLU A 19 6.92 -0.46 16.06
N ARG A 20 7.24 -1.26 15.05
CA ARG A 20 8.55 -1.92 14.93
C ARG A 20 9.70 -0.91 14.76
N SER A 21 9.53 0.11 13.94
CA SER A 21 10.55 1.15 13.74
C SER A 21 10.89 1.85 15.05
N ILE A 22 9.87 2.21 15.84
CA ILE A 22 10.06 2.83 17.15
C ILE A 22 10.80 1.87 18.10
N ALA A 23 10.42 0.59 18.12
CA ALA A 23 11.08 -0.43 18.95
C ALA A 23 12.55 -0.65 18.56
N GLU A 24 12.90 -0.49 17.27
CA GLU A 24 14.26 -0.63 16.75
C GLU A 24 15.05 0.72 16.72
N GLY A 25 14.59 1.73 17.45
CA GLY A 25 15.31 3.01 17.58
C GLY A 25 15.13 3.97 16.40
N ASN A 26 13.94 4.00 15.82
CA ASN A 26 13.57 4.74 14.61
C ASN A 26 14.30 4.21 13.35
N ALA A 27 14.64 2.93 13.33
CA ALA A 27 15.30 2.30 12.20
C ALA A 27 14.34 2.20 10.98
N PRO A 28 14.84 2.43 9.74
CA PRO A 28 14.08 2.18 8.52
C PRO A 28 13.58 0.74 8.45
N GLN A 29 12.32 0.54 8.06
CA GLN A 29 11.70 -0.77 7.94
C GLN A 29 11.48 -1.17 6.48
N TYR A 30 11.65 -2.45 6.18
CA TYR A 30 11.33 -2.98 4.86
C TYR A 30 9.80 -3.02 4.67
N PHE A 31 9.32 -2.44 3.58
CA PHE A 31 7.91 -2.45 3.25
C PHE A 31 7.57 -3.67 2.37
N PRO A 32 6.62 -4.52 2.78
CA PRO A 32 6.25 -5.71 2.02
C PRO A 32 5.51 -5.34 0.73
N ASP A 33 5.92 -5.93 -0.38
CA ASP A 33 5.18 -5.84 -1.64
C ASP A 33 4.08 -6.90 -1.70
N PHE A 34 2.86 -6.50 -1.35
CA PHE A 34 1.67 -7.37 -1.39
C PHE A 34 1.22 -7.73 -2.81
N THR A 35 1.64 -6.96 -3.81
CA THR A 35 1.29 -7.18 -5.23
C THR A 35 2.27 -8.10 -5.95
N ARG A 36 3.43 -8.40 -5.33
CA ARG A 36 4.51 -9.22 -5.91
C ARG A 36 5.04 -8.67 -7.24
N GLY A 37 5.28 -7.37 -7.30
CA GLY A 37 5.81 -6.65 -8.46
C GLY A 37 4.74 -6.19 -9.45
N ASN A 38 3.48 -6.59 -9.28
CA ASN A 38 2.40 -6.20 -10.20
C ASN A 38 2.06 -4.72 -10.13
N TRP A 39 2.38 -4.04 -9.02
CA TRP A 39 2.21 -2.60 -8.86
C TRP A 39 2.92 -1.77 -9.96
N ILE A 40 3.99 -2.29 -10.56
CA ILE A 40 4.78 -1.60 -11.60
C ILE A 40 3.97 -1.40 -12.89
N ASN A 41 3.17 -2.39 -13.27
CA ASN A 41 2.41 -2.40 -14.53
C ASN A 41 0.93 -2.08 -14.33
N ASN A 42 0.47 -1.96 -13.08
CA ASN A 42 -0.91 -1.66 -12.77
C ASN A 42 -1.28 -0.26 -13.24
N LYS A 43 -2.42 -0.16 -13.95
CA LYS A 43 -2.96 1.13 -14.40
C LYS A 43 -3.80 1.74 -13.28
N PRO A 44 -3.64 3.04 -12.97
CA PRO A 44 -4.53 3.71 -12.05
C PRO A 44 -5.93 3.79 -12.67
N ILE A 45 -6.93 3.33 -11.93
CA ILE A 45 -8.34 3.30 -12.36
C ILE A 45 -9.27 4.07 -11.42
N PHE A 46 -8.72 4.74 -10.40
CA PHE A 46 -9.48 5.57 -9.48
C PHE A 46 -9.84 6.91 -10.14
N ALA A 47 -11.14 7.23 -10.18
CA ALA A 47 -11.70 8.49 -10.69
C ALA A 47 -11.27 8.85 -12.14
N VAL A 48 -11.04 7.84 -12.99
CA VAL A 48 -10.59 8.05 -14.38
C VAL A 48 -11.71 8.44 -15.36
N ASN A 49 -12.98 8.14 -15.02
CA ASN A 49 -14.15 8.42 -15.86
C ASN A 49 -14.98 9.61 -15.33
N GLY A 50 -14.40 10.49 -14.50
CA GLY A 50 -15.11 11.62 -13.90
C GLY A 50 -16.18 11.16 -12.91
N ASP A 51 -17.43 11.51 -13.18
CA ASP A 51 -18.59 11.19 -12.32
C ASP A 51 -19.17 9.79 -12.61
N GLU A 52 -18.69 9.11 -13.66
CA GLU A 52 -19.10 7.77 -14.04
C GLU A 52 -18.27 6.70 -13.31
N TYR A 53 -18.94 5.69 -12.73
CA TYR A 53 -18.31 4.57 -12.01
C TYR A 53 -17.93 3.41 -12.94
#